data_AF-A0A931Q495-F1
#
_entry.id   AF-A0A931Q495-F1
#
_cell.length_a   1.000
_cell.length_b   1.000
_cell.length_c   1.000
_cell.angle_alpha   90.00
_cell.angle_beta   90.00
_cell.angle_gamma   90.00
#
_symmetry.space_group_name_H-M   'P 1'
#
loop_
_entity.id
_entity.type
_entity.pdbx_description
1 polymer ?
#
loop_
_entity_poly.entity_id
_entity_poly.type
_entity_poly.pdbx_seq_one_letter_code
_entity_poly.pdbx_strand_id
1 'polypeptide(L)'
;MKGQLLQYRKFTDELGHTIEMKLWKVSVSKEKPHGYKYSLVYIVNDQRVIGYDNHEMRTDHRHYGKDVEPYQFETIEKLTQEQR
;
A
#
# COMPACT_ATOMS: atom_id res chain seq x y z
N MET A 1 1.72 18.13 2.22
CA MET A 1 0.30 17.82 2.47
C MET A 1 0.11 17.39 3.92
N LYS A 2 -0.79 18.05 4.68
CA LYS A 2 -1.25 17.54 5.99
C LYS A 2 -2.33 16.50 5.73
N GLY A 3 -2.17 15.28 6.22
CA GLY A 3 -3.17 14.22 6.12
C GLY A 3 -3.55 13.71 7.50
N GLN A 4 -4.84 13.41 7.71
CA GLN A 4 -5.32 12.78 8.93
C GLN A 4 -5.17 11.27 8.79
N LEU A 5 -4.41 10.64 9.69
CA LEU A 5 -4.33 9.18 9.75
C LEU A 5 -5.71 8.62 10.13
N LEU A 6 -6.31 7.85 9.23
CA LEU A 6 -7.59 7.18 9.45
C LEU A 6 -7.39 5.78 10.01
N GLN A 7 -6.39 5.08 9.50
CA GLN A 7 -6.14 3.71 9.88
C GLN A 7 -4.65 3.40 9.85
N TYR A 8 -4.21 2.71 10.90
CA TYR A 8 -2.91 2.09 10.99
C TYR A 8 -3.09 0.67 11.46
N ARG A 9 -2.56 -0.28 10.70
CA ARG A 9 -2.48 -1.69 11.09
C ARG A 9 -1.06 -2.16 10.87
N LYS A 10 -0.53 -2.87 11.86
CA LYS A 10 0.74 -3.57 11.76
C LYS A 10 0.56 -4.96 12.34
N PHE A 11 0.98 -5.96 11.59
CA PHE A 11 0.93 -7.35 11.97
C PHE A 11 2.29 -7.97 11.67
N THR A 12 2.80 -8.78 12.59
CA THR A 12 4.02 -9.55 12.40
C THR A 12 3.69 -11.01 12.69
N ASP A 13 4.03 -11.91 11.77
CA ASP A 13 3.79 -13.34 11.91
C ASP A 13 4.87 -14.04 12.76
N GLU A 14 4.69 -15.35 13.01
CA GLU A 14 5.61 -16.18 13.80
C GLU A 14 7.00 -16.33 13.15
N LEU A 15 7.12 -16.04 11.86
CA LEU A 15 8.36 -16.09 11.09
C LEU A 15 9.08 -14.73 11.06
N GLY A 16 8.50 -13.69 11.69
CA GLY A 16 9.05 -12.34 11.73
C GLY A 16 8.71 -11.50 10.50
N HIS A 17 7.85 -11.97 9.60
CA HIS A 17 7.39 -11.17 8.47
C HIS A 17 6.36 -10.15 8.94
N THR A 18 6.45 -8.92 8.43
CA THR A 18 5.61 -7.82 8.86
C THR A 18 4.76 -7.27 7.72
N ILE A 19 3.45 -7.16 7.95
CA ILE A 19 2.52 -6.40 7.10
C ILE A 19 2.22 -5.08 7.82
N GLU A 20 2.43 -3.95 7.16
CA GLU A 20 2.13 -2.62 7.70
C GLU A 20 1.27 -1.84 6.71
N MET A 21 0.12 -1.36 7.18
CA MET A 21 -0.85 -0.60 6.40
C MET A 21 -1.14 0.74 7.07
N LYS A 22 -1.10 1.81 6.27
CA LYS A 22 -1.46 3.16 6.67
C LYS A 22 -2.40 3.77 5.65
N LEU A 23 -3.50 4.34 6.12
CA LEU A 23 -4.47 5.08 5.32
C LEU A 23 -4.64 6.48 5.91
N TRP A 24 -4.50 7.48 5.06
CA TRP A 24 -4.68 8.88 5.44
C TRP A 24 -5.75 9.55 4.58
N LYS A 25 -6.58 10.37 5.22
CA LYS A 25 -7.42 11.35 4.54
C LYS A 25 -6.58 12.57 4.21
N VAL A 26 -6.58 12.97 2.95
CA VAL A 26 -5.91 14.18 2.46
C VAL A 26 -6.93 15.05 1.74
N SER A 27 -6.62 16.33 1.57
CA SER A 27 -7.45 17.20 0.72
C SER A 27 -7.51 16.64 -0.70
N VAL A 28 -8.70 16.71 -1.30
CA VAL A 28 -8.89 16.34 -2.71
C VAL A 28 -8.03 17.26 -3.58
N SER A 29 -7.28 16.68 -4.50
CA SER A 29 -6.48 17.40 -5.49
C SER A 29 -6.52 16.67 -6.82
N LYS A 30 -5.98 17.28 -7.89
CA LYS A 30 -5.85 16.62 -9.20
C LYS A 30 -5.07 15.30 -9.12
N GLU A 31 -4.08 15.23 -8.23
CA GLU A 31 -3.25 14.04 -7.99
C GLU A 31 -3.91 13.05 -7.02
N LYS A 32 -4.86 13.52 -6.22
CA LYS A 32 -5.58 12.75 -5.20
C LYS A 32 -7.08 13.01 -5.34
N PRO A 33 -7.72 12.58 -6.44
CA PRO A 33 -9.12 12.88 -6.71
C PRO A 33 -10.06 12.30 -5.65
N HIS A 34 -9.65 11.20 -5.02
CA HIS A 34 -10.42 10.57 -3.94
C HIS A 34 -10.09 11.12 -2.54
N GLY A 35 -9.09 12.00 -2.39
CA GLY A 35 -8.73 12.55 -1.09
C GLY A 35 -8.12 11.52 -0.13
N TYR A 36 -7.46 10.49 -0.66
CA TYR A 36 -6.79 9.46 0.15
C TYR A 36 -5.32 9.26 -0.25
N LYS A 37 -4.48 9.11 0.76
CA LYS A 37 -3.12 8.56 0.63
C LYS A 37 -3.10 7.21 1.33
N TYR A 38 -2.41 6.23 0.76
CA TYR A 38 -2.25 4.93 1.39
C TYR A 38 -0.83 4.39 1.22
N SER A 39 -0.47 3.47 2.11
CA SER A 39 0.78 2.71 2.08
C SER A 39 0.49 1.34 2.68
N LEU A 40 0.70 0.27 1.93
CA LEU A 40 0.67 -1.11 2.38
C LEU A 40 2.03 -1.71 2.06
N VAL A 41 2.75 -2.22 3.05
CA VAL A 41 4.05 -2.85 2.85
C VAL A 41 4.07 -4.24 3.48
N TYR A 42 4.72 -5.17 2.82
CA TYR A 42 5.09 -6.48 3.34
C TYR A 42 6.60 -6.56 3.44
N ILE A 43 7.10 -6.88 4.62
CA ILE A 43 8.50 -6.87 4.99
C ILE A 43 8.89 -8.28 5.45
N VAL A 44 9.95 -8.83 4.87
CA VAL A 44 10.53 -10.12 5.23
C VAL A 44 11.99 -9.88 5.56
N ASN A 45 12.47 -10.33 6.73
CA ASN A 45 13.84 -10.11 7.18
C ASN A 45 14.29 -8.64 7.06
N ASP A 46 13.46 -7.71 7.54
CA ASP A 46 13.66 -6.26 7.44
C ASP A 46 13.76 -5.66 6.03
N GLN A 47 13.46 -6.45 4.98
CA GLN A 47 13.41 -5.99 3.59
C GLN A 47 11.96 -5.87 3.09
N ARG A 48 11.61 -4.72 2.51
CA ARG A 48 10.31 -4.54 1.82
C ARG A 48 10.27 -5.44 0.59
N VAL A 49 9.43 -6.48 0.64
CA VAL A 49 9.21 -7.43 -0.46
C VAL A 49 8.04 -7.00 -1.34
N ILE A 50 6.96 -6.51 -0.71
CA ILE A 50 5.80 -5.97 -1.43
C ILE A 50 5.52 -4.58 -0.89
N GLY A 51 5.11 -3.66 -1.74
CA GLY A 51 4.27 -2.59 -1.21
C GLY A 51 3.53 -1.81 -2.26
N TYR A 52 2.35 -1.38 -1.85
CA TYR A 52 1.44 -0.53 -2.60
C TYR A 52 1.41 0.83 -1.93
N ASP A 53 1.77 1.85 -2.68
CA ASP A 53 1.61 3.22 -2.25
C ASP A 53 1.21 4.02 -3.49
N ASN A 54 0.48 5.11 -3.26
CA ASN A 54 0.08 5.99 -4.34
C ASN A 54 1.02 7.20 -4.46
N HIS A 55 2.33 7.07 -4.17
CA HIS A 55 3.25 8.19 -4.36
C HIS A 55 3.33 8.59 -5.85
N GLU A 56 3.46 9.89 -6.09
CA GLU A 56 3.30 10.59 -7.37
C GLU A 56 3.73 9.84 -8.65
N MET A 57 2.85 9.88 -9.65
CA MET A 57 3.15 9.71 -11.08
C MET A 57 3.84 8.41 -11.52
N ARG A 58 3.55 7.28 -10.88
CA ARG A 58 3.83 5.97 -11.47
C ARG A 58 2.54 5.15 -11.41
N THR A 59 2.24 4.45 -12.50
CA THR A 59 1.19 3.42 -12.57
C THR A 59 1.22 2.56 -11.31
N ASP A 60 0.11 2.03 -10.82
CA ASP A 60 0.21 1.12 -9.68
C ASP A 60 1.13 -0.05 -10.09
N HIS A 61 1.96 -0.55 -9.17
CA HIS A 61 2.83 -1.69 -9.45
C HIS A 61 2.74 -2.68 -8.30
N ARG A 62 2.73 -3.96 -8.64
CA ARG A 62 2.85 -5.07 -7.69
C ARG A 62 4.31 -5.51 -7.67
N HIS A 63 4.85 -5.63 -6.47
CA HIS A 63 6.14 -6.24 -6.25
C HIS A 63 5.93 -7.70 -5.84
N TYR A 64 6.65 -8.62 -6.49
CA TYR A 64 6.74 -10.03 -6.10
C TYR A 64 8.21 -10.39 -5.96
N GLY A 65 8.73 -10.45 -4.72
CA GLY A 65 10.14 -10.74 -4.51
C GLY A 65 11.03 -9.65 -5.09
N LYS A 66 11.72 -9.94 -6.20
CA LYS A 66 12.57 -9.00 -6.94
C LYS A 66 11.89 -8.36 -8.15
N ASP A 67 10.71 -8.85 -8.53
CA ASP A 67 10.04 -8.45 -9.76
C ASP A 67 9.00 -7.36 -9.50
N VAL A 68 8.88 -6.43 -10.46
CA VAL A 68 7.96 -5.30 -10.42
C VAL A 68 7.08 -5.34 -11.65
N GLU A 69 5.78 -5.52 -11.47
CA GLU A 69 4.80 -5.59 -12.57
C GLU A 69 3.77 -4.47 -12.45
N PRO A 70 3.26 -3.93 -13.57
CA PRO A 70 2.15 -2.99 -13.55
C PRO A 70 0.91 -3.63 -12.93
N TYR A 71 0.33 -2.96 -11.95
CA TYR A 71 -0.94 -3.30 -11.33
C TYR A 71 -1.96 -2.22 -11.69
N GLN A 72 -3.22 -2.60 -11.86
CA GLN A 72 -4.29 -1.64 -12.01
C GLN A 72 -5.13 -1.73 -10.75
N PHE A 73 -5.00 -0.73 -9.87
CA PHE A 73 -5.82 -0.68 -8.68
C PHE A 73 -7.29 -0.47 -9.07
N GLU A 74 -8.15 -1.43 -8.73
CA GLU A 74 -9.59 -1.31 -8.93
C GLU A 74 -10.31 -0.90 -7.64
N THR A 75 -10.24 -1.71 -6.58
CA THR A 75 -10.88 -1.42 -5.29
C THR A 75 -10.10 -2.00 -4.11
N ILE A 76 -10.36 -1.47 -2.91
CA ILE A 76 -9.75 -1.96 -1.67
C ILE A 76 -10.14 -3.43 -1.41
N GLU A 77 -11.37 -3.82 -1.73
CA GLU A 77 -11.86 -5.18 -1.56
C GLU A 77 -11.07 -6.17 -2.44
N LYS A 78 -10.83 -5.82 -3.71
CA LYS A 78 -10.02 -6.64 -4.62
C LYS A 78 -8.56 -6.77 -4.15
N LEU A 79 -7.97 -5.69 -3.64
CA LEU A 79 -6.61 -5.70 -3.08
C LEU A 79 -6.45 -6.74 -1.95
N THR A 80 -7.50 -6.96 -1.15
CA THR A 80 -7.47 -7.93 -0.05
C THR A 80 -7.74 -9.38 -0.46
N GLN A 81 -8.34 -9.62 -1.64
CA GLN A 81 -8.66 -10.97 -2.13
C GLN A 81 -7.53 -11.61 -2.95
N GLU A 82 -6.67 -10.80 -3.57
CA GLU A 82 -5.57 -11.25 -4.44
C GLU A 82 -4.29 -11.69 -3.69
N GLN A 83 -4.41 -11.94 -2.38
CA GLN A 83 -3.36 -12.51 -1.53
C GLN A 83 -3.45 -14.05 -1.40
N ARG A 84 -4.13 -14.74 -2.32
CA ARG A 84 -4.13 -16.21 -2.40
C ARG A 84 -2.98 -16.76 -3.22
#